data_AF-A0A2G9YAS9-F1
#
_entry.id   AF-A0A2G9YAS9-F1
#
_cell.length_a   1.000
_cell.length_b   1.000
_cell.length_c   1.000
_cell.angle_alpha   90.00
_cell.angle_beta   90.00
_cell.angle_gamma   90.00
#
_symmetry.space_group_name_H-M   'P 1'
#
loop_
_entity.id
_entity.type
_entity.pdbx_description
1 polymer ?
#
loop_
_entity_poly.entity_id
_entity_poly.type
_entity_poly.pdbx_seq_one_letter_code
_entity_poly.pdbx_strand_id
1 'polypeptide(L)'
;MFEHHKQPLLPQSAFLRRLARYAGIAFAIVFCSLAIGVLGYHTFENFSWIDSLVNAAMILGGMGPVNELHTTAGKLFAAFYALFSGLMFLV
;
A
#
# COMPACT_ATOMS: atom_id res chain seq x y z
N MET A 1 0.31 -37.11 7.38
CA MET A 1 -0.46 -37.63 8.52
C MET A 1 -1.53 -36.59 8.81
N PHE A 2 -2.79 -36.91 8.50
CA PHE A 2 -3.90 -35.96 8.43
C PHE A 2 -4.19 -35.31 9.79
N GLU A 3 -4.42 -33.99 9.78
CA GLU A 3 -4.70 -33.20 10.97
C GLU A 3 -5.91 -33.74 11.74
N HIS A 4 -5.77 -33.81 13.06
CA HIS A 4 -6.80 -34.31 13.97
C HIS A 4 -8.02 -33.37 13.97
N HIS A 5 -9.15 -33.87 13.48
CA HIS A 5 -10.48 -33.25 13.39
C HIS A 5 -11.10 -32.75 14.73
N LYS A 6 -10.34 -32.73 15.84
CA LYS A 6 -10.83 -32.51 17.22
C LYS A 6 -10.16 -31.33 17.96
N GLN A 7 -9.46 -30.43 17.27
CA GLN A 7 -9.17 -29.14 17.89
C GLN A 7 -10.44 -28.27 17.79
N PRO A 8 -10.99 -27.77 18.91
CA PRO A 8 -12.13 -26.87 18.84
C PRO A 8 -11.72 -25.65 18.03
N LEU A 9 -12.41 -25.41 16.91
CA LEU A 9 -12.28 -24.20 16.12
C LEU A 9 -12.34 -23.02 17.10
N LEU A 10 -11.32 -22.14 17.07
CA LEU A 10 -11.29 -20.92 17.86
C LEU A 10 -12.68 -20.27 17.83
N PRO A 11 -13.28 -19.90 18.98
CA PRO A 11 -14.60 -19.28 18.99
C PRO A 11 -14.63 -18.12 18.00
N GLN A 12 -15.67 -18.07 17.17
CA GLN A 12 -15.72 -17.18 15.99
C GLN A 12 -15.39 -15.71 16.34
N SER A 13 -15.73 -15.27 17.56
CA SER A 13 -15.40 -13.96 18.10
C SER A 13 -13.89 -13.72 18.31
N ALA A 14 -13.14 -14.72 18.78
CA ALA A 14 -11.68 -14.63 18.94
C ALA A 14 -10.95 -14.67 17.58
N PHE A 15 -11.48 -15.44 16.63
CA PHE A 15 -10.98 -15.48 15.25
C PHE A 15 -11.21 -14.15 14.52
N LEU A 16 -12.44 -13.60 14.56
CA LEU A 16 -12.80 -12.30 13.99
C LEU A 16 -11.97 -11.16 14.59
N ARG A 17 -11.69 -11.19 15.89
CA ARG A 17 -10.87 -10.15 16.54
C ARG A 17 -9.41 -10.17 16.10
N ARG A 18 -8.85 -11.37 15.89
CA ARG A 18 -7.50 -11.51 15.28
C ARG A 18 -7.51 -11.02 13.84
N LEU A 19 -8.49 -11.45 13.04
CA LEU A 19 -8.61 -11.05 11.65
C LEU A 19 -8.75 -9.53 11.51
N ALA A 20 -9.63 -8.91 12.30
CA ALA A 20 -9.82 -7.46 12.31
C ALA A 20 -8.55 -6.70 12.73
N ARG A 21 -7.77 -7.24 13.68
CA ARG A 21 -6.49 -6.63 14.08
C ARG A 21 -5.46 -6.68 12.95
N TYR A 22 -5.27 -7.83 12.32
CA TYR A 22 -4.32 -7.95 11.20
C TYR A 22 -4.78 -7.16 9.97
N ALA A 23 -6.07 -7.20 9.65
CA ALA A 23 -6.66 -6.38 8.59
C ALA A 23 -6.50 -4.89 8.88
N GLY A 24 -6.70 -4.45 10.13
CA GLY A 24 -6.50 -3.06 10.53
C GLY A 24 -5.06 -2.61 10.42
N ILE A 25 -4.09 -3.47 10.79
CA ILE A 25 -2.67 -3.18 10.61
C ILE A 25 -2.32 -3.07 9.12
N ALA A 26 -2.76 -4.03 8.30
CA ALA A 26 -2.54 -3.99 6.85
C ALA A 26 -3.14 -2.74 6.22
N PHE A 27 -4.37 -2.38 6.60
CA PHE A 27 -5.05 -1.18 6.13
C PHE A 27 -4.30 0.09 6.54
N ALA A 28 -3.81 0.17 7.79
CA ALA A 28 -3.02 1.30 8.26
C ALA A 28 -1.71 1.45 7.48
N ILE A 29 -1.01 0.35 7.19
CA ILE A 29 0.21 0.36 6.37
C ILE A 29 -0.11 0.89 4.96
N VAL A 30 -1.15 0.35 4.31
CA VAL A 30 -1.59 0.80 2.98
C VAL A 30 -1.92 2.29 2.99
N PHE A 31 -2.71 2.74 3.95
CA PHE A 31 -3.16 4.12 4.05
C PHE A 31 -1.98 5.09 4.28
N CYS A 32 -1.06 4.76 5.19
CA CYS A 32 0.15 5.55 5.42
C CYS A 32 1.02 5.62 4.16
N SER A 33 1.25 4.51 3.47
CA SER A 33 2.03 4.46 2.23
C SER A 33 1.38 5.32 1.13
N LEU A 34 0.07 5.23 0.96
CA LEU A 34 -0.70 6.04 0.01
C LEU A 34 -0.62 7.54 0.34
N ALA A 35 -0.76 7.91 1.61
CA ALA A 35 -0.67 9.31 2.03
C ALA A 35 0.71 9.91 1.73
N ILE A 36 1.79 9.15 1.97
CA ILE A 36 3.15 9.55 1.64
C ILE A 36 3.31 9.73 0.11
N GLY A 37 2.80 8.78 -0.68
CA GLY A 37 2.80 8.84 -2.14
C GLY A 37 2.07 10.08 -2.67
N VAL A 38 0.84 10.33 -2.21
CA VAL A 38 0.01 11.47 -2.60
C VAL A 38 0.73 12.79 -2.29
N LEU A 39 1.25 12.94 -1.07
CA LEU A 39 1.95 14.16 -0.67
C LEU A 39 3.20 14.39 -1.51
N GLY A 40 3.99 13.34 -1.77
CA GLY A 40 5.19 13.47 -2.60
C GLY A 40 4.87 13.88 -4.04
N TYR A 41 3.89 13.24 -4.68
CA TYR A 41 3.48 13.65 -6.04
C TYR A 41 2.90 15.07 -6.08
N HIS A 42 2.15 15.46 -5.06
CA HIS A 42 1.61 16.82 -4.98
C HIS A 42 2.75 17.85 -4.81
N THR A 43 3.76 17.58 -3.98
CA THR A 43 4.86 18.52 -3.74
C THR A 43 5.92 18.55 -4.84
N PHE A 44 6.24 17.39 -5.43
CA PHE A 44 7.35 17.28 -6.39
C PHE A 44 6.90 17.48 -7.84
N GLU A 45 5.70 17.04 -8.21
CA GLU A 45 5.14 17.20 -9.58
C GLU A 45 4.05 18.27 -9.68
N ASN A 46 3.61 18.89 -8.58
CA ASN A 46 2.47 19.82 -8.55
C ASN A 46 1.18 19.22 -9.17
N PHE A 47 1.03 17.90 -9.14
CA PHE A 47 -0.18 17.22 -9.60
C PHE A 47 -1.39 17.58 -8.73
N SER A 48 -2.59 17.49 -9.30
CA SER A 48 -3.82 17.62 -8.49
C SER A 48 -3.89 16.50 -7.46
N TRP A 49 -4.60 16.71 -6.35
CA TRP A 49 -4.75 15.69 -5.30
C TRP A 49 -5.26 14.34 -5.84
N ILE A 50 -6.14 14.38 -6.84
CA ILE A 50 -6.71 13.19 -7.47
C ILE A 50 -5.66 12.50 -8.35
N ASP A 51 -4.92 13.25 -9.16
CA ASP A 51 -3.86 12.69 -9.99
C ASP A 51 -2.72 12.11 -9.14
N SER A 52 -2.35 12.79 -8.06
CA SER A 52 -1.38 12.29 -7.08
C SER A 52 -1.85 10.99 -6.41
N LEU A 53 -3.14 10.89 -6.07
CA LEU A 53 -3.74 9.66 -5.54
C LEU A 53 -3.67 8.50 -6.53
N VAL A 54 -4.07 8.74 -7.79
CA VAL A 54 -4.06 7.71 -8.82
C VAL A 54 -2.64 7.23 -9.09
N ASN A 55 -1.67 8.13 -9.24
CA ASN A 55 -0.26 7.74 -9.46
C ASN A 55 0.33 6.99 -8.26
N ALA A 56 0.07 7.46 -7.04
CA ALA A 56 0.52 6.78 -5.82
C ALA A 56 -0.10 5.38 -5.68
N ALA A 57 -1.39 5.24 -5.98
CA ALA A 57 -2.09 3.95 -5.92
C ALA A 57 -1.60 2.97 -6.98
N MET A 58 -1.31 3.45 -8.19
CA MET A 58 -0.80 2.63 -9.29
C MET A 58 0.57 2.06 -8.96
N ILE A 59 1.51 2.89 -8.49
CA ILE A 59 2.83 2.42 -8.05
C ILE A 59 2.73 1.50 -6.82
N LEU A 60 1.82 1.78 -5.89
CA LEU A 60 1.57 0.90 -4.76
C LEU A 60 1.04 -0.47 -5.21
N GLY A 61 0.21 -0.49 -6.25
CA GLY A 61 -0.31 -1.70 -6.89
C GLY A 61 0.67 -2.39 -7.85
N GLY A 62 1.90 -1.91 -7.97
CA GLY A 62 2.93 -2.49 -8.85
C GLY A 62 2.84 -2.10 -10.32
N MET A 63 1.95 -1.16 -10.67
CA MET A 63 1.84 -0.59 -12.01
C MET A 63 2.63 0.73 -12.10
N GLY A 64 3.04 1.11 -13.31
CA GLY A 64 3.73 2.38 -13.52
C GLY A 64 2.85 3.61 -13.25
N PRO A 65 3.44 4.82 -13.21
CA PRO A 65 2.67 6.05 -13.11
C PRO A 65 1.76 6.22 -14.34
N VAL A 66 0.56 6.77 -14.12
CA VAL A 66 -0.44 7.04 -15.16
C VAL A 66 -0.12 8.33 -15.90
N ASN A 67 0.44 9.32 -15.18
CA ASN A 67 0.81 10.61 -15.74
C ASN A 67 2.31 10.66 -16.00
N GLU A 68 2.70 11.39 -17.05
CA GLU A 68 4.10 11.64 -17.33
C GLU A 68 4.72 12.52 -16.25
N LEU A 69 5.88 12.10 -15.74
CA LEU A 69 6.65 12.86 -14.75
C LEU A 69 7.47 13.92 -15.48
N HIS A 70 7.22 15.19 -15.20
CA HIS A 70 7.87 16.31 -15.88
C HIS A 70 9.10 16.81 -15.12
N THR A 71 9.15 16.62 -13.80
CA THR A 71 10.21 17.15 -12.94
C THR A 71 11.28 16.10 -12.61
N THR A 72 12.53 16.53 -12.46
CA THR A 72 13.61 15.63 -12.01
C THR A 72 13.36 15.12 -10.59
N ALA A 73 12.80 15.96 -9.71
CA ALA A 73 12.46 15.60 -8.34
C ALA A 73 11.34 14.55 -8.29
N GLY A 74 10.29 14.69 -9.10
CA GLY A 74 9.19 13.74 -9.22
C GLY A 74 9.63 12.39 -9.78
N LYS A 75 10.54 12.38 -10.77
CA LYS A 75 11.15 11.14 -11.27
C LYS A 75 11.94 10.41 -10.19
N LEU A 76 12.75 11.14 -9.43
CA LEU A 76 13.54 10.56 -8.35
C LEU A 76 12.63 10.02 -7.23
N PHE A 77 11.60 10.80 -6.85
CA PHE A 77 10.58 10.37 -5.89
C PHE A 77 9.86 9.10 -6.35
N ALA A 78 9.38 9.07 -7.59
CA ALA A 78 8.69 7.91 -8.15
C ALA A 78 9.57 6.65 -8.14
N ALA A 79 10.87 6.78 -8.43
CA ALA A 79 11.81 5.65 -8.37
C ALA A 79 11.97 5.09 -6.94
N PHE A 80 12.19 5.96 -5.95
CA PHE A 80 12.30 5.54 -4.55
C PHE A 80 10.97 4.99 -4.01
N TYR A 81 9.86 5.62 -4.36
CA TYR A 81 8.53 5.20 -3.96
C TYR A 81 8.15 3.84 -4.57
N ALA A 82 8.51 3.58 -5.83
CA ALA A 82 8.32 2.28 -6.48
C ALA A 82 9.16 1.17 -5.86
N LEU A 83 10.41 1.45 -5.46
CA LEU A 83 11.24 0.49 -4.73
C LEU A 83 10.65 0.20 -3.34
N PHE A 84 10.20 1.23 -2.64
CA PHE A 84 9.57 1.09 -1.33
C PHE A 84 8.27 0.28 -1.41
N SER A 85 7.37 0.60 -2.36
CA SER A 85 6.12 -0.13 -2.54
C SER A 85 6.36 -1.58 -2.95
N GLY A 86 7.27 -1.81 -3.90
CA GLY A 86 7.67 -3.15 -4.32
C GLY A 86 8.19 -3.98 -3.14
N LEU A 87 9.12 -3.45 -2.36
CA LEU A 87 9.71 -4.18 -1.23
C LEU A 87 8.72 -4.42 -0.07
N MET A 88 7.81 -3.48 0.19
CA MET A 88 6.86 -3.57 1.30
C MET A 88 5.70 -4.54 1.04
N PHE A 89 5.30 -4.72 -0.23
CA PHE A 89 4.12 -5.53 -0.60
C PHE A 89 4.47 -6.84 -1.31
N LEU A 90 5.65 -6.98 -1.90
CA LEU A 90 6.09 -8.20 -2.60
C LEU A 90 6.86 -9.19 -1.71
N VAL A 91 7.41 -8.74 -0.58
CA VAL A 91 8.13 -9.55 0.43
C VAL A 91 7.24 -9.78 1.65
#